data_AF-A0A6B3GAT4-F1
#
_entry.id   AF-A0A6B3GAT4-F1
#
_cell.length_a   1.000
_cell.length_b   1.000
_cell.length_c   1.000
_cell.angle_alpha   90.00
_cell.angle_beta   90.00
_cell.angle_gamma   90.00
#
_symmetry.space_group_name_H-M   'P 1'
#
loop_
_entity.id
_entity.type
_entity.pdbx_description
1 polymer ?
#
loop_
_entity_poly.entity_id
_entity_poly.type
_entity_poly.pdbx_seq_one_letter_code
_entity_poly.pdbx_strand_id
1 'polypeptide(L)'
;QVALIPVSELFGTIGIFETTLGVVLFHTAFGLPFAIFLLRNFFAEIPRELLEAARLDGAGEIRLFTRVVMPLGGPAIASLGIFQF
;
A
#
# COMPACT_ATOMS: atom_id res chain seq x y z
N GLN A 1 3.05 -22.09 6.32
CA GLN A 1 4.30 -22.83 6.60
C GLN A 1 4.96 -23.37 5.33
N VAL A 2 4.21 -23.89 4.34
CA VAL A 2 4.77 -24.35 3.05
C VAL A 2 5.51 -23.25 2.26
N ALA A 3 5.06 -21.98 2.33
CA ALA A 3 5.73 -20.87 1.65
C ALA A 3 6.97 -20.31 2.38
N LEU A 4 7.20 -20.67 3.66
CA LEU A 4 8.32 -20.12 4.44
C LEU A 4 9.67 -20.68 3.99
N ILE A 5 9.72 -21.97 3.69
CA ILE A 5 10.95 -22.67 3.26
C ILE A 5 11.53 -22.03 1.98
N PRO A 6 10.81 -21.93 0.85
CA PRO A 6 11.37 -21.35 -0.37
C PRO A 6 11.72 -19.86 -0.23
N VAL A 7 10.99 -19.10 0.59
CA VAL A 7 11.31 -17.69 0.84
C VAL A 7 12.56 -17.54 1.71
N SER A 8 12.76 -18.41 2.69
CA SER A 8 13.99 -18.43 3.51
C SER A 8 15.22 -18.81 2.68
N GLU A 9 15.10 -19.78 1.78
CA GLU A 9 16.16 -20.14 0.84
C GLU A 9 16.47 -18.96 -0.10
N LEU A 10 15.46 -18.33 -0.68
CA LEU A 10 15.63 -17.14 -1.52
C LEU A 10 16.36 -16.02 -0.76
N PHE A 11 15.93 -15.71 0.45
CA PHE A 11 16.57 -14.67 1.27
C PHE A 11 18.01 -15.05 1.63
N GLY A 12 18.30 -16.35 1.82
CA GLY A 12 19.65 -16.87 2.01
C GLY A 12 20.52 -16.65 0.78
N THR A 13 20.01 -16.96 -0.42
CA THR A 13 20.76 -16.77 -1.68
C THR A 13 21.05 -15.30 -1.99
N ILE A 14 20.15 -14.39 -1.60
CA ILE A 14 20.32 -12.94 -1.79
C ILE A 14 21.14 -12.31 -0.64
N GLY A 15 21.43 -13.06 0.43
CA GLY A 15 22.22 -12.60 1.57
C GLY A 15 21.49 -11.66 2.53
N ILE A 16 20.15 -11.67 2.51
CA ILE A 16 19.29 -10.84 3.39
C ILE A 16 18.62 -11.66 4.49
N PHE A 17 18.86 -12.97 4.53
CA PHE A 17 18.38 -13.83 5.61
C PHE A 17 18.95 -13.39 6.96
N GLU A 18 18.15 -13.49 8.02
CA GLU A 18 18.48 -13.03 9.39
C GLU A 18 18.80 -11.52 9.53
N THR A 19 18.53 -10.71 8.50
CA THR A 19 18.66 -9.25 8.59
C THR A 19 17.32 -8.59 8.92
N THR A 20 17.34 -7.42 9.57
CA THR A 20 16.14 -6.60 9.78
C THR A 20 15.45 -6.26 8.47
N LEU A 21 16.21 -6.01 7.40
CA LEU A 21 15.67 -5.77 6.06
C LEU A 21 14.88 -6.98 5.53
N GLY A 22 15.44 -8.18 5.69
CA GLY A 22 14.74 -9.43 5.33
C GLY A 22 13.41 -9.54 6.07
N VAL A 23 13.40 -9.31 7.39
CA VAL A 23 12.17 -9.35 8.19
C VAL A 23 11.13 -8.32 7.71
N VAL A 24 11.56 -7.09 7.42
CA VAL A 24 10.68 -6.01 6.90
C VAL A 24 10.08 -6.39 5.54
N LEU A 25 10.90 -6.93 4.64
CA LEU A 25 10.45 -7.36 3.32
C LEU A 25 9.46 -8.51 3.40
N PHE A 26 9.70 -9.48 4.29
CA PHE A 26 8.77 -10.59 4.51
C PHE A 26 7.40 -10.11 5.00
N HIS A 27 7.39 -9.27 6.04
CA HIS A 27 6.14 -8.73 6.60
C HIS A 27 5.39 -7.85 5.59
N THR A 28 6.12 -7.04 4.83
CA THR A 28 5.55 -6.18 3.79
C THR A 28 4.94 -7.02 2.67
N ALA A 29 5.68 -8.01 2.14
CA ALA A 29 5.20 -8.90 1.09
C ALA A 29 3.96 -9.69 1.53
N PHE A 30 3.93 -10.15 2.78
CA PHE A 30 2.79 -10.86 3.34
C PHE A 30 1.56 -9.96 3.54
N GLY A 31 1.75 -8.72 3.98
CA GLY A 31 0.67 -7.75 4.17
C GLY A 31 0.14 -7.10 2.89
N LEU A 32 0.94 -7.06 1.83
CA LEU A 32 0.62 -6.37 0.58
C LEU A 32 -0.74 -6.75 -0.04
N PRO A 33 -1.13 -8.03 -0.14
CA PRO A 33 -2.42 -8.41 -0.71
C PRO A 33 -3.61 -7.79 0.05
N PHE A 34 -3.55 -7.79 1.39
CA PHE A 34 -4.57 -7.18 2.24
C PHE A 34 -4.55 -5.65 2.11
N ALA A 35 -3.37 -5.03 2.13
CA ALA A 35 -3.20 -3.60 1.93
C ALA A 35 -3.79 -3.13 0.59
N ILE A 36 -3.47 -3.83 -0.50
CA ILE A 36 -4.00 -3.56 -1.84
C ILE A 36 -5.52 -3.70 -1.85
N PHE A 37 -6.05 -4.79 -1.29
CA PHE A 37 -7.49 -5.00 -1.21
C PHE A 37 -8.19 -3.86 -0.47
N LEU A 38 -7.75 -3.53 0.74
CA LEU A 38 -8.37 -2.51 1.59
C LEU A 38 -8.31 -1.12 0.94
N LEU A 39 -7.11 -0.70 0.50
CA LEU A 39 -6.93 0.62 -0.11
C LEU A 39 -7.65 0.73 -1.45
N ARG A 40 -7.66 -0.32 -2.28
CA ARG A 40 -8.41 -0.32 -3.55
C ARG A 40 -9.90 -0.13 -3.31
N ASN A 41 -10.48 -0.88 -2.36
CA ASN A 41 -11.91 -0.77 -2.07
C ASN A 41 -12.25 0.65 -1.60
N PHE A 42 -11.45 1.22 -0.70
CA PHE A 42 -11.65 2.59 -0.25
C PHE A 42 -11.52 3.63 -1.37
N PHE A 43 -10.43 3.59 -2.15
CA PHE A 43 -10.22 4.58 -3.20
C PHE A 43 -11.23 4.46 -4.35
N ALA A 44 -11.82 3.28 -4.56
CA ALA A 44 -12.90 3.09 -5.52
C ALA A 44 -14.21 3.80 -5.12
N GLU A 45 -14.39 4.13 -3.84
CA GLU A 45 -15.55 4.88 -3.32
C GLU A 45 -15.41 6.40 -3.49
N ILE A 46 -14.22 6.90 -3.84
CA ILE A 46 -14.04 8.34 -4.10
C ILE A 46 -14.88 8.74 -5.32
N PRO A 47 -15.78 9.73 -5.19
CA PRO A 47 -16.61 10.19 -6.30
C PRO A 47 -15.77 10.69 -7.48
N ARG A 48 -16.05 10.18 -8.69
CA ARG A 48 -15.34 10.60 -9.90
C ARG A 48 -15.50 12.09 -10.20
N GLU A 49 -16.67 12.63 -9.93
CA GLU A 49 -17.00 14.05 -10.09
C GLU A 49 -16.06 14.97 -9.31
N LEU A 50 -15.61 14.54 -8.12
CA LEU A 50 -14.63 15.28 -7.33
C LEU A 50 -13.27 15.35 -8.05
N LEU A 51 -12.85 14.24 -8.66
CA LEU A 51 -11.60 14.16 -9.41
C LEU A 51 -11.66 14.99 -10.70
N GLU A 52 -12.81 14.98 -11.36
CA GLU A 52 -13.08 15.80 -12.56
C GLU A 52 -13.10 17.29 -12.22
N ALA A 53 -13.75 17.69 -11.13
CA ALA A 53 -13.75 19.07 -10.65
C ALA A 53 -12.32 19.56 -10.37
N ALA A 54 -11.52 18.77 -9.65
CA ALA A 54 -10.13 19.11 -9.38
C ALA A 54 -9.29 19.25 -10.66
N ARG A 55 -9.55 18.43 -11.69
CA ARG A 55 -8.91 18.54 -13.01
C ARG A 55 -9.33 19.81 -13.76
N LEU A 56 -10.62 20.17 -13.69
CA LEU A 56 -11.13 21.43 -14.26
C LEU A 56 -10.48 22.65 -13.58
N ASP A 57 -10.16 22.56 -12.29
CA ASP A 57 -9.40 23.57 -11.52
C ASP A 57 -7.88 23.55 -11.82
N GLY A 58 -7.45 22.80 -12.85
CA GLY A 58 -6.05 22.74 -13.28
C GLY A 58 -5.16 21.85 -12.42
N ALA A 59 -5.71 20.91 -11.65
CA ALA A 59 -4.88 19.92 -10.95
C ALA A 59 -4.34 18.86 -11.92
N GLY A 60 -3.04 18.90 -12.20
CA GLY A 60 -2.33 17.78 -12.84
C GLY A 60 -2.28 16.54 -11.94
N GLU A 61 -1.98 15.37 -12.49
CA GLU A 61 -2.12 14.06 -11.81
C GLU A 61 -1.37 13.98 -10.46
N ILE A 62 -0.16 14.52 -10.35
CA ILE A 62 0.56 14.55 -9.05
C ILE A 62 -0.18 15.42 -8.02
N ARG A 63 -0.71 16.56 -8.44
CA ARG A 63 -1.48 17.46 -7.55
C ARG A 63 -2.81 16.82 -7.18
N LEU A 64 -3.49 16.17 -8.12
CA LEU A 64 -4.72 15.43 -7.89
C LEU A 64 -4.50 14.33 -6.84
N PHE A 65 -3.46 13.51 -7.03
CA PHE A 65 -3.13 12.43 -6.10
C PHE A 65 -2.77 12.97 -4.71
N THR A 66 -1.81 13.90 -4.63
CA THR A 66 -1.26 14.35 -3.33
C THR A 66 -2.18 15.30 -2.56
N ARG A 67 -3.00 16.11 -3.24
CA ARG A 67 -3.86 17.12 -2.59
C ARG A 67 -5.34 16.75 -2.52
N VAL A 68 -5.79 15.75 -3.29
CA VAL A 68 -7.21 15.33 -3.28
C VAL A 68 -7.33 13.88 -2.82
N VAL A 69 -6.71 12.94 -3.54
CA VAL A 69 -6.88 11.49 -3.25
C VAL A 69 -6.25 11.09 -1.93
N MET A 70 -4.99 11.47 -1.68
CA MET A 70 -4.24 11.06 -0.49
C MET A 70 -4.86 11.56 0.83
N PRO A 71 -5.27 12.84 0.98
CA PRO A 71 -5.93 13.32 2.20
C PRO A 71 -7.26 12.61 2.47
N LEU A 72 -8.06 12.32 1.43
CA LEU A 72 -9.29 11.54 1.57
C LEU A 72 -9.00 10.10 2.00
N GLY A 73 -7.86 9.55 1.58
CA GLY A 73 -7.33 8.24 1.99
C GLY A 73 -6.92 8.11 3.45
N GLY A 74 -6.85 9.21 4.20
CA GLY A 74 -6.36 9.22 5.59
C GLY A 74 -6.97 8.13 6.50
N PRO A 75 -8.31 7.97 6.56
CA PRO A 75 -8.96 6.93 7.36
C PRO A 75 -8.58 5.50 6.95
N ALA A 76 -8.45 5.23 5.65
CA ALA A 76 -8.06 3.91 5.14
C ALA A 76 -6.60 3.59 5.44
N ILE A 77 -5.72 4.58 5.31
CA ILE A 77 -4.30 4.44 5.66
C ILE A 77 -4.13 4.20 7.17
N ALA A 78 -4.89 4.93 8.01
CA ALA A 78 -4.89 4.71 9.45
C ALA A 78 -5.37 3.29 9.81
N SER A 79 -6.45 2.83 9.15
CA SER A 79 -6.98 1.47 9.34
C SER A 79 -5.96 0.41 8.92
N LEU A 80 -5.32 0.59 7.76
CA LEU A 80 -4.24 -0.29 7.31
C LEU A 80 -3.10 -0.33 8.31
N GLY A 81 -2.69 0.82 8.86
CA GLY A 81 -1.69 0.89 9.92
C GLY A 81 -2.08 0.01 11.10
N ILE A 82 -3.30 0.15 11.62
CA ILE A 82 -3.79 -0.64 12.76
C ILE A 82 -3.78 -2.15 12.47
N PHE A 83 -4.18 -2.58 11.27
CA PHE A 83 -4.21 -4.01 10.92
C PHE A 83 -2.83 -4.62 10.67
N GLN A 84 -1.83 -3.79 10.34
CA GLN A 84 -0.50 -4.25 9.95
C GLN A 84 0.53 -4.20 11.09
N PHE A 85 0.21 -3.51 12.20
CA PHE A 85 0.95 -3.51 13.46
C PHE A 85 0.50 -4.65 14.38
#